data_AF-A0A9P0QCY4-F1
#
_entry.id   AF-A0A9P0QCY4-F1
#
_cell.length_a   1.000
_cell.length_b   1.000
_cell.length_c   1.000
_cell.angle_alpha   90.00
_cell.angle_beta   90.00
_cell.angle_gamma   90.00
#
_symmetry.space_group_name_H-M   'P 1'
#
loop_
_entity.id
_entity.type
_entity.pdbx_description
1 polymer ?
#
loop_
_entity_poly.entity_id
_entity_poly.type
_entity_poly.pdbx_seq_one_letter_code
_entity_poly.pdbx_strand_id
1 'polypeptide(L)'
;RLPPNIITQIKREVASELSINLPADLRNADDEPVAPVPEANRPPAASELEFERIHLLYDGVDPMMEPRLSKLIYNNKTKPILSEINKILDSKITTDIPIENLHSLIYSGAATVLTLNKQKISTDTQIKNVSVTPAWQRRITNKIDSIRRDIGILTQNQSLNPSSSVTKKAKAILGREQRLENPTATEILDHLKQKLKAMAKKLRRYKETGNSLLVRLGDNAKNSIFDVQVVKSPLRRLRTEWDLCGLIATDKKNILVHI
;
A
#
# COMPACT_ATOMS: atom_id res chain seq x y z
N ARG A 1 -39.85 -15.89 6.28
CA ARG A 1 -40.05 -14.41 6.18
C ARG A 1 -41.50 -14.21 5.81
N LEU A 2 -42.29 -13.52 6.64
CA LEU A 2 -43.71 -13.30 6.36
C LEU A 2 -43.88 -12.34 5.17
N PRO A 3 -44.92 -12.51 4.34
CA PRO A 3 -45.22 -11.60 3.24
C PRO A 3 -45.53 -10.19 3.78
N PRO A 4 -45.14 -9.13 3.04
CA PRO A 4 -45.18 -7.74 3.52
C PRO A 4 -46.58 -7.26 3.94
N ASN A 5 -47.63 -7.84 3.35
CA ASN A 5 -49.02 -7.51 3.65
C ASN A 5 -49.46 -7.95 5.07
N ILE A 6 -48.93 -9.08 5.55
CA ILE A 6 -49.22 -9.57 6.91
C ILE A 6 -48.52 -8.69 7.95
N ILE A 7 -47.32 -8.20 7.65
CA ILE A 7 -46.58 -7.28 8.53
C ILE A 7 -47.32 -5.96 8.69
N THR A 8 -47.90 -5.42 7.61
CA THR A 8 -48.70 -4.19 7.67
C THR A 8 -49.99 -4.37 8.44
N GLN A 9 -50.61 -5.56 8.38
CA GLN A 9 -51.83 -5.86 9.11
C GLN A 9 -51.58 -6.00 10.62
N ILE A 10 -50.53 -6.74 11.01
CA ILE A 10 -50.10 -6.87 12.41
C ILE A 10 -49.78 -5.50 13.02
N LYS A 11 -49.08 -4.62 12.28
CA LYS A 11 -48.78 -3.26 12.75
C LYS A 11 -50.03 -2.42 12.99
N ARG A 12 -51.07 -2.60 12.17
CA ARG A 12 -52.32 -1.84 12.27
C ARG A 12 -53.19 -2.36 13.43
N GLU A 13 -53.24 -3.66 13.65
CA GLU A 13 -53.92 -4.28 14.79
C GLU A 13 -53.27 -3.88 16.12
N VAL A 14 -51.94 -3.97 16.23
CA VAL A 14 -51.19 -3.55 17.43
C VAL A 14 -51.38 -2.05 17.73
N ALA A 15 -51.44 -1.20 16.70
CA ALA A 15 -51.69 0.23 16.89
C ALA A 15 -53.12 0.52 17.40
N SER A 16 -54.10 -0.30 17.01
CA SER A 16 -55.49 -0.15 17.45
C SER A 16 -55.70 -0.54 18.92
N GLU A 17 -54.99 -1.56 19.41
CA GLU A 17 -55.08 -1.97 20.82
C GLU A 17 -54.40 -0.98 21.77
N LEU A 18 -53.39 -0.25 21.29
CA LEU A 18 -52.65 0.71 22.11
C LEU A 18 -53.30 2.10 22.21
N SER A 19 -54.49 2.31 21.61
CA SER A 19 -55.18 3.62 21.60
C SER A 19 -54.30 4.79 21.14
N ILE A 20 -53.32 4.52 20.27
CA ILE A 20 -52.47 5.55 19.67
C ILE A 20 -53.16 5.97 18.36
N ASN A 21 -53.85 7.10 18.38
CA ASN A 21 -54.31 7.75 17.16
C ASN A 21 -53.08 8.17 16.33
N LEU A 22 -52.73 7.38 15.34
CA LEU A 22 -51.81 7.81 14.29
C LEU A 22 -52.64 8.58 13.24
N PRO A 23 -52.42 9.89 13.05
CA PRO A 23 -53.12 10.62 12.01
C PRO A 23 -52.75 10.07 10.63
N ALA A 24 -53.77 9.67 9.89
CA ALA A 24 -53.69 9.47 8.46
C ALA A 24 -53.57 10.86 7.80
N ASP A 25 -52.69 10.98 6.82
CA ASP A 25 -52.36 12.17 6.02
C ASP A 25 -51.44 13.23 6.65
N LEU A 26 -50.16 13.12 6.29
CA LEU A 26 -49.35 14.28 5.88
C LEU A 26 -48.54 13.88 4.64
N ARG A 27 -49.21 13.92 3.48
CA ARG A 27 -48.56 14.20 2.20
C ARG A 27 -48.82 15.67 1.88
N ASN A 28 -47.73 16.43 1.73
CA ASN A 28 -47.62 17.80 1.23
C ASN A 28 -48.02 18.93 2.19
N ALA A 29 -47.04 19.45 2.90
CA ALA A 29 -46.98 20.84 3.38
C ALA A 29 -45.51 21.28 3.39
N ASP A 30 -44.97 21.52 2.20
CA ASP A 30 -43.93 22.52 2.03
C ASP A 30 -44.60 23.91 2.19
N ASP A 31 -43.83 24.87 2.73
CA ASP A 31 -44.16 26.29 2.95
C ASP A 31 -44.93 26.68 4.23
N GLU A 32 -44.25 26.59 5.38
CA GLU A 32 -44.35 27.61 6.45
C GLU A 32 -42.93 28.04 6.82
N PRO A 33 -42.57 29.34 6.80
CA PRO A 33 -41.23 29.80 7.08
C PRO A 33 -40.95 29.70 8.58
N VAL A 34 -40.32 28.59 8.98
CA VAL A 34 -39.76 28.43 10.32
C VAL A 34 -38.67 29.48 10.49
N ALA A 35 -38.95 30.49 11.30
CA ALA A 35 -38.00 31.53 11.69
C ALA A 35 -36.67 30.89 12.15
N PRO A 36 -35.51 31.49 11.81
CA PRO A 36 -34.22 30.92 12.17
C PRO A 36 -34.10 30.85 13.69
N VAL A 37 -34.08 29.63 14.22
CA VAL A 37 -33.74 29.38 15.62
C VAL A 37 -32.30 29.87 15.82
N PRO A 38 -32.04 30.77 16.79
CA PRO A 38 -30.71 31.31 17.00
C PRO A 38 -29.70 30.19 17.30
N GLU A 39 -28.65 30.13 16.48
CA GLU A 39 -27.61 29.09 16.40
C GLU A 39 -26.75 28.94 17.68
N ALA A 40 -27.01 29.77 18.70
CA ALA A 40 -26.20 29.86 19.92
C ALA A 40 -26.44 28.77 20.97
N ASN A 41 -27.45 27.90 20.82
CA ASN A 41 -27.82 26.91 21.86
C ASN A 41 -27.82 25.44 21.39
N ARG A 42 -27.17 25.12 20.26
CA ARG A 42 -26.93 23.72 19.89
C ARG A 42 -25.78 23.19 20.77
N PRO A 43 -25.94 22.07 21.52
CA PRO A 43 -24.83 21.46 22.22
C PRO A 43 -23.72 21.12 21.20
N PRO A 44 -22.43 21.38 21.50
CA PRO A 44 -21.35 21.14 20.54
C PRO A 44 -21.37 19.68 20.09
N ALA A 45 -21.27 19.47 18.78
CA ALA A 45 -21.15 18.12 18.24
C ALA A 45 -19.90 17.47 18.87
N ALA A 46 -19.94 16.16 19.15
CA ALA A 46 -18.83 15.47 19.82
C ALA A 46 -17.47 15.62 19.10
N SER A 47 -17.51 15.91 17.80
CA SER A 47 -16.39 16.25 16.93
C SER A 47 -15.72 17.58 17.27
N GLU A 48 -16.51 18.60 17.60
CA GLU A 48 -16.04 19.96 17.89
C GLU A 48 -15.35 20.02 19.26
N LEU A 49 -15.92 19.35 20.26
CA LEU A 49 -15.29 19.22 21.58
C LEU A 49 -13.94 18.49 21.49
N GLU A 50 -13.88 17.40 20.72
CA GLU A 50 -12.63 16.66 20.52
C GLU A 50 -11.59 17.48 19.74
N PHE A 51 -12.03 18.26 18.75
CA PHE A 51 -11.17 19.19 18.02
C PHE A 51 -10.56 20.23 18.96
N GLU A 52 -11.36 20.88 19.80
CA GLU A 52 -10.89 21.88 20.75
C GLU A 52 -9.90 21.29 21.77
N ARG A 53 -10.20 20.09 22.27
CA ARG A 53 -9.32 19.35 23.18
C ARG A 53 -7.94 19.08 22.56
N ILE A 54 -7.91 18.68 21.29
CA ILE A 54 -6.67 18.41 20.57
C ILE A 54 -5.96 19.71 20.21
N HIS A 55 -6.71 20.73 19.79
CA HIS A 55 -6.14 22.03 19.45
C HIS A 55 -5.43 22.64 20.66
N LEU A 56 -6.05 22.63 21.83
CA LEU A 56 -5.43 23.12 23.07
C LEU A 56 -4.15 22.37 23.45
N LEU A 57 -4.00 21.10 23.04
CA LEU A 57 -2.81 20.30 23.31
C LEU A 57 -1.62 20.66 22.40
N TYR A 58 -1.90 21.05 21.15
CA TYR A 58 -0.89 21.29 20.12
C TYR A 58 -0.76 22.75 19.70
N ASP A 59 -1.57 23.64 20.27
CA ASP A 59 -1.46 25.08 20.04
C ASP A 59 -0.13 25.60 20.60
N GLY A 60 0.62 26.31 19.74
CA GLY A 60 1.94 26.84 20.09
C GLY A 60 3.07 25.80 20.24
N VAL A 61 2.83 24.52 19.92
CA VAL A 61 3.88 23.49 19.89
C VAL A 61 4.71 23.62 18.61
N ASP A 62 6.04 23.49 18.72
CA ASP A 62 6.94 23.45 17.55
C ASP A 62 6.55 22.28 16.62
N PRO A 63 6.30 22.50 15.32
CA PRO A 63 5.97 21.45 14.35
C PRO A 63 6.97 20.28 14.30
N MET A 64 8.22 20.49 14.71
CA MET A 64 9.22 19.42 14.78
C MET A 64 9.01 18.46 15.96
N MET A 65 8.30 18.90 16.99
CA MET A 65 8.02 18.14 18.22
C MET A 65 6.66 17.43 18.17
N GLU A 66 5.82 17.73 17.18
CA GLU A 66 4.53 17.07 16.98
C GLU A 66 4.72 15.58 16.62
N PRO A 67 3.94 14.67 17.22
CA PRO A 67 4.02 13.26 16.89
C PRO A 67 3.54 12.99 15.46
N ARG A 68 4.11 11.99 14.81
CA ARG A 68 3.73 11.66 13.43
C ARG A 68 2.33 11.06 13.39
N LEU A 69 1.46 11.68 12.61
CA LEU A 69 0.14 11.16 12.29
C LEU A 69 0.26 9.89 11.44
N SER A 70 -0.52 8.87 11.78
CA SER A 70 -0.58 7.64 10.98
C SER A 70 -1.37 7.86 9.70
N LYS A 71 -1.15 7.01 8.69
CA LYS A 71 -1.91 7.09 7.43
C LYS A 71 -3.40 6.83 7.71
N LEU A 72 -4.24 7.80 7.35
CA LEU A 72 -5.70 7.67 7.44
C LEU A 72 -6.19 6.49 6.58
N ILE A 73 -6.94 5.58 7.20
CA ILE A 73 -7.63 4.51 6.47
C ILE A 73 -8.99 5.04 6.05
N TYR A 74 -9.14 5.29 4.75
CA TYR A 74 -10.34 5.90 4.19
C TYR A 74 -11.44 4.85 3.99
N ASN A 75 -12.49 4.93 4.82
CA ASN A 75 -13.67 4.07 4.76
C ASN A 75 -14.95 4.90 4.62
N ASN A 76 -16.09 4.25 4.35
CA ASN A 76 -17.39 4.94 4.32
C ASN A 76 -17.75 5.63 5.65
N LYS A 77 -17.22 5.15 6.78
CA LYS A 77 -17.38 5.78 8.10
C LYS A 77 -16.52 7.04 8.28
N THR A 78 -15.41 7.15 7.55
CA THR A 78 -14.47 8.26 7.65
C THR A 78 -14.96 9.48 6.87
N LYS A 79 -15.73 9.27 5.79
CA LYS A 79 -16.31 10.34 4.97
C LYS A 79 -17.13 11.38 5.74
N PRO A 80 -18.13 10.98 6.56
CA PRO A 80 -18.92 11.95 7.32
C PRO A 80 -18.07 12.70 8.35
N ILE A 81 -17.15 12.02 9.04
CA ILE A 81 -16.23 12.62 10.02
C ILE A 81 -15.37 13.70 9.33
N LEU A 82 -14.81 13.39 8.17
CA LEU A 82 -13.98 14.34 7.42
C LEU A 82 -14.79 15.57 6.97
N SER A 83 -16.04 15.37 6.53
CA SER A 83 -16.94 16.47 6.15
C SER A 83 -17.25 17.38 7.34
N GLU A 84 -17.47 16.81 8.51
CA GLU A 84 -17.75 17.54 9.74
C GLU A 84 -16.53 18.36 10.22
N ILE A 85 -15.34 17.74 10.25
CA ILE A 85 -14.12 18.44 10.64
C ILE A 85 -13.74 19.53 9.62
N ASN A 86 -13.95 19.30 8.32
CA ASN A 86 -13.72 20.35 7.32
C ASN A 86 -14.61 21.57 7.57
N LYS A 87 -15.89 21.39 7.95
CA LYS A 87 -16.76 22.51 8.30
C LYS A 87 -16.26 23.29 9.52
N ILE A 88 -15.73 22.59 10.53
CA ILE A 88 -15.13 23.21 11.72
C ILE A 88 -13.84 23.96 11.35
N LEU A 89 -13.05 23.43 10.42
CA LEU A 89 -11.87 24.11 9.92
C LEU A 89 -12.25 25.35 9.10
N ASP A 90 -13.24 25.25 8.22
CA ASP A 90 -13.71 26.37 7.39
C ASP A 90 -14.24 27.53 8.24
N SER A 91 -14.83 27.26 9.40
CA SER A 91 -15.29 28.31 10.32
C SER A 91 -14.15 28.96 11.12
N LYS A 92 -13.05 28.24 11.35
CA LYS A 92 -11.90 28.71 12.12
C LYS A 92 -10.79 29.31 11.25
N ILE A 93 -10.71 28.95 9.96
CA ILE A 93 -9.71 29.48 9.03
C ILE A 93 -10.22 30.79 8.41
N THR A 94 -9.69 31.90 8.90
CA THR A 94 -9.87 33.24 8.31
C THR A 94 -8.68 33.60 7.40
N THR A 95 -8.85 34.61 6.55
CA THR A 95 -7.87 34.96 5.51
C THR A 95 -6.53 35.48 6.06
N ASP A 96 -6.52 36.01 7.29
CA ASP A 96 -5.37 36.71 7.88
C ASP A 96 -4.66 35.91 8.98
N ILE A 97 -4.74 34.57 8.96
CA ILE A 97 -4.13 33.72 9.98
C ILE A 97 -2.61 33.55 9.72
N PRO A 98 -1.76 33.72 10.75
CA PRO A 98 -0.32 33.46 10.61
C PRO A 98 -0.06 31.97 10.33
N ILE A 99 1.00 31.69 9.58
CA ILE A 99 1.30 30.35 9.05
C ILE A 99 1.45 29.30 10.18
N GLU A 100 1.97 29.71 11.34
CA GLU A 100 2.14 28.87 12.52
C GLU A 100 0.78 28.39 13.06
N ASN A 101 -0.16 29.31 13.25
CA ASN A 101 -1.50 29.00 13.75
C ASN A 101 -2.29 28.16 12.72
N LEU A 102 -2.10 28.44 11.43
CA LEU A 102 -2.69 27.63 10.38
C LEU A 102 -2.20 26.18 10.44
N HIS A 103 -0.89 25.98 10.66
CA HIS A 103 -0.31 24.65 10.86
C HIS A 103 -0.94 23.92 12.05
N SER A 104 -1.02 24.56 13.21
CA SER A 104 -1.63 23.98 14.41
C SER A 104 -3.10 23.62 14.19
N LEU A 105 -3.88 24.44 13.49
CA LEU A 105 -5.29 24.15 13.13
C LEU A 105 -5.41 22.93 12.21
N ILE A 106 -4.61 22.88 11.14
CA ILE A 106 -4.63 21.76 10.19
C ILE A 106 -4.20 20.46 10.88
N TYR A 107 -3.14 20.52 11.69
CA TYR A 107 -2.66 19.37 12.44
C TYR A 107 -3.72 18.87 13.43
N SER A 108 -4.36 19.79 14.17
CA SER A 108 -5.42 19.46 15.12
C SER A 108 -6.61 18.81 14.43
N GLY A 109 -7.03 19.31 13.25
CA GLY A 109 -8.07 18.69 12.44
C GLY A 109 -7.70 17.28 12.01
N ALA A 110 -6.49 17.09 11.49
CA ALA A 110 -6.01 15.78 11.05
C ALA A 110 -5.90 14.77 12.22
N ALA A 111 -5.39 15.20 13.38
CA ALA A 111 -5.32 14.40 14.59
C ALA A 111 -6.72 14.02 15.09
N THR A 112 -7.68 14.94 15.04
CA THR A 112 -9.09 14.71 15.42
C THR A 112 -9.75 13.66 14.53
N VAL A 113 -9.53 13.72 13.21
CA VAL A 113 -10.05 12.70 12.30
C VAL A 113 -9.49 11.31 12.64
N LEU A 114 -8.20 11.22 13.01
CA LEU A 114 -7.59 9.95 13.40
C LEU A 114 -8.13 9.43 14.73
N THR A 115 -8.32 10.28 15.74
CA THR A 115 -8.88 9.87 17.04
C THR A 115 -10.32 9.39 16.90
N LEU A 116 -11.17 10.13 16.17
CA LEU A 116 -12.55 9.74 15.88
C LEU A 116 -12.65 8.46 15.06
N ASN A 117 -11.70 8.22 14.14
CA ASN A 117 -11.59 6.97 13.37
C ASN A 117 -10.93 5.83 14.17
N LYS A 118 -10.66 6.02 15.47
CA LYS A 118 -10.01 5.05 16.38
C LYS A 118 -8.64 4.58 15.90
N GLN A 119 -7.92 5.44 15.19
CA GLN A 119 -6.56 5.18 14.76
C GLN A 119 -5.56 5.76 15.75
N LYS A 120 -4.45 5.05 15.98
CA LYS A 120 -3.39 5.52 16.87
C LYS A 120 -2.55 6.58 16.17
N ILE A 121 -2.27 7.67 16.88
CA ILE A 121 -1.20 8.59 16.53
C ILE A 121 0.11 7.88 16.90
N SER A 122 1.05 7.80 15.95
CA SER A 122 2.30 7.09 16.18
C SER A 122 3.22 7.96 17.02
N THR A 123 3.36 7.62 18.30
CA THR A 123 4.36 8.20 19.20
C THR A 123 5.77 7.68 18.92
N ASP A 124 5.89 6.61 18.16
CA ASP A 124 7.15 5.94 17.93
C ASP A 124 7.80 6.47 16.64
N THR A 125 8.72 7.43 16.81
CA THR A 125 9.63 7.91 15.76
C THR A 125 10.69 6.86 15.39
N GLN A 126 10.51 5.61 15.81
CA GLN A 126 11.32 4.51 15.35
C GLN A 126 11.03 4.26 13.87
N ILE A 127 11.81 4.95 13.05
CA ILE A 127 12.18 4.50 11.71
C ILE A 127 12.62 3.06 11.91
N LYS A 128 11.73 2.10 11.62
CA LYS A 128 12.09 0.70 11.57
C LYS A 128 13.17 0.61 10.50
N ASN A 129 14.43 0.60 10.94
CA ASN A 129 15.59 0.23 10.15
C ASN A 129 15.47 -1.28 9.87
N VAL A 130 14.40 -1.69 9.18
CA VAL A 130 14.39 -2.95 8.47
C VAL A 130 15.54 -2.78 7.51
N SER A 131 16.61 -3.55 7.68
CA SER A 131 17.73 -3.57 6.75
C SER A 131 17.16 -3.92 5.37
N VAL A 132 16.84 -2.88 4.59
CA VAL A 132 16.13 -3.01 3.33
C VAL A 132 17.15 -3.63 2.39
N THR A 133 17.17 -4.96 2.35
CA THR A 133 17.98 -5.69 1.41
C THR A 133 17.64 -5.14 0.04
N PRO A 134 18.60 -4.66 -0.75
CA PRO A 134 18.29 -3.96 -1.98
C PRO A 134 17.55 -4.90 -2.94
N ALA A 135 16.65 -4.35 -3.75
CA ALA A 135 15.76 -5.16 -4.60
C ALA A 135 16.53 -6.13 -5.52
N TRP A 136 17.70 -5.72 -6.03
CA TRP A 136 18.57 -6.57 -6.84
C TRP A 136 19.06 -7.80 -6.05
N GLN A 137 19.40 -7.64 -4.77
CA GLN A 137 19.89 -8.72 -3.93
C GLN A 137 18.76 -9.73 -3.67
N ARG A 138 17.56 -9.24 -3.35
CA ARG A 138 16.38 -10.10 -3.17
C ARG A 138 16.08 -10.91 -4.42
N ARG A 139 16.13 -10.30 -5.61
CA ARG A 139 15.88 -11.00 -6.88
C ARG A 139 16.85 -12.15 -7.10
N ILE A 140 18.15 -11.95 -6.86
CA ILE A 140 19.16 -12.99 -7.05
C ILE A 140 19.01 -14.09 -5.98
N THR A 141 18.79 -13.73 -4.71
CA THR A 141 18.56 -14.70 -3.63
C THR A 141 17.33 -15.57 -3.92
N ASN A 142 16.20 -14.96 -4.30
CA ASN A 142 14.98 -15.71 -4.64
C ASN A 142 15.21 -16.68 -5.80
N LYS A 143 16.04 -16.29 -6.79
CA LYS A 143 16.41 -17.17 -7.91
C LYS A 143 17.28 -18.33 -7.45
N ILE A 144 18.27 -18.09 -6.59
CA ILE A 144 19.11 -19.12 -5.97
C ILE A 144 18.25 -20.13 -5.19
N ASP A 145 17.32 -19.64 -4.37
CA ASP A 145 16.46 -20.50 -3.55
C ASP A 145 15.48 -21.32 -4.40
N SER A 146 14.97 -20.74 -5.50
CA SER A 146 14.19 -21.49 -6.47
C SER A 146 15.00 -22.64 -7.09
N ILE A 147 16.24 -22.37 -7.54
CA ILE A 147 17.09 -23.38 -8.15
C ILE A 147 17.45 -24.49 -7.14
N ARG A 148 17.74 -24.12 -5.89
CA ARG A 148 18.00 -25.10 -4.80
C ARG A 148 16.80 -26.01 -4.57
N ARG A 149 15.59 -25.45 -4.54
CA ARG A 149 14.34 -26.23 -4.41
C ARG A 149 14.18 -27.20 -5.58
N ASP A 150 14.42 -26.75 -6.80
CA ASP A 150 14.31 -27.59 -7.99
C ASP A 150 15.33 -28.74 -7.97
N ILE A 151 16.59 -28.47 -7.60
CA ILE A 151 17.63 -29.49 -7.41
C ILE A 151 17.22 -30.52 -6.35
N GLY A 152 16.68 -30.06 -5.21
CA GLY A 152 16.22 -30.94 -4.14
C GLY A 152 15.11 -31.87 -4.60
N ILE A 153 14.13 -31.35 -5.33
CA ILE A 153 13.00 -32.13 -5.88
C ILE A 153 13.50 -33.17 -6.89
N LEU A 154 14.39 -32.79 -7.81
CA LEU A 154 14.93 -33.73 -8.80
C LEU A 154 15.81 -34.81 -8.15
N THR A 155 16.62 -34.45 -7.16
CA THR A 155 17.42 -35.41 -6.38
C THR A 155 16.53 -36.39 -5.63
N GLN A 156 15.46 -35.90 -4.99
CA GLN A 156 14.51 -36.74 -4.29
C GLN A 156 13.76 -37.68 -5.26
N ASN A 157 13.48 -37.22 -6.47
CA ASN A 157 12.85 -38.04 -7.51
C ASN A 157 13.74 -39.19 -8.01
N GLN A 158 15.06 -39.11 -7.83
CA GLN A 158 16.02 -40.17 -8.16
C GLN A 158 16.15 -41.24 -7.06
N SER A 159 15.49 -41.05 -5.91
CA SER A 159 15.44 -42.08 -4.85
C SER A 159 14.58 -43.28 -5.27
N LEU A 160 14.78 -44.42 -4.60
CA LEU A 160 14.13 -45.70 -4.94
C LEU A 160 12.59 -45.66 -4.86
N ASN A 161 12.01 -44.79 -4.00
CA ASN A 161 10.55 -44.70 -3.81
C ASN A 161 10.10 -43.22 -3.66
N PRO A 162 9.99 -42.45 -4.76
CA PRO A 162 9.54 -41.07 -4.69
C PRO A 162 8.02 -41.00 -4.50
N SER A 163 7.56 -40.07 -3.66
CA SER A 163 6.13 -39.76 -3.52
C SER A 163 5.54 -39.25 -4.85
N SER A 164 4.27 -39.56 -5.13
CA SER A 164 3.54 -39.08 -6.31
C SER A 164 3.53 -37.54 -6.46
N SER A 165 3.59 -36.81 -5.34
CA SER A 165 3.71 -35.35 -5.34
C SER A 165 5.08 -34.88 -5.86
N VAL A 166 6.15 -35.60 -5.48
CA VAL A 166 7.52 -35.32 -5.92
C VAL A 166 7.68 -35.62 -7.40
N THR A 167 7.16 -36.74 -7.88
CA THR A 167 7.22 -37.10 -9.31
C THR A 167 6.48 -36.10 -10.20
N LYS A 168 5.31 -35.62 -9.77
CA LYS A 168 4.56 -34.57 -10.48
C LYS A 168 5.36 -33.26 -10.56
N LYS A 169 5.97 -32.83 -9.46
CA LYS A 169 6.81 -31.62 -9.42
C LYS A 169 8.07 -31.80 -10.27
N ALA A 170 8.71 -32.97 -10.23
CA ALA A 170 9.87 -33.29 -11.05
C ALA A 170 9.54 -33.20 -12.55
N LYS A 171 8.42 -33.79 -13.00
CA LYS A 171 7.96 -33.68 -14.40
C LYS A 171 7.75 -32.22 -14.84
N ALA A 172 7.16 -31.40 -13.98
CA ALA A 172 6.98 -29.97 -14.26
C ALA A 172 8.31 -29.22 -14.39
N ILE A 173 9.30 -29.55 -13.55
CA ILE A 173 10.65 -28.97 -13.63
C ILE A 173 11.34 -29.42 -14.93
N LEU A 174 11.26 -30.70 -15.27
CA LEU A 174 11.83 -31.26 -16.50
C LEU A 174 11.24 -30.59 -17.74
N GLY A 175 9.91 -30.45 -17.81
CA GLY A 175 9.23 -29.79 -18.92
C GLY A 175 9.55 -28.28 -19.05
N ARG A 176 9.87 -27.60 -17.95
CA ARG A 176 10.28 -26.18 -17.99
C ARG A 176 11.72 -25.99 -18.48
N GLU A 177 12.60 -26.94 -18.17
CA GLU A 177 14.03 -26.88 -18.52
C GLU A 177 14.35 -27.60 -19.86
N GLN A 178 13.42 -28.40 -20.41
CA GLN A 178 13.46 -28.96 -21.75
C GLN A 178 13.36 -27.85 -22.82
N ARG A 179 14.47 -27.16 -23.07
CA ARG A 179 14.65 -26.23 -24.21
C ARG A 179 15.74 -26.69 -25.19
N LEU A 180 16.53 -27.68 -24.80
CA LEU A 180 17.54 -28.33 -25.63
C LEU A 180 17.01 -29.71 -26.02
N GLU A 181 17.54 -30.28 -27.10
CA GLU A 181 17.20 -31.61 -27.61
C GLU A 181 17.23 -32.65 -26.48
N ASN A 182 16.05 -33.17 -26.11
CA ASN A 182 15.81 -34.26 -25.16
C ASN A 182 16.90 -34.53 -24.09
N PRO A 183 17.23 -33.56 -23.20
CA PRO A 183 18.25 -33.79 -22.21
C PRO A 183 17.80 -34.82 -21.17
N THR A 184 18.73 -35.70 -20.80
CA THR A 184 18.51 -36.70 -19.75
C THR A 184 18.26 -35.99 -18.41
N ALA A 185 17.48 -36.58 -17.51
CA ALA A 185 17.18 -35.98 -16.19
C ALA A 185 18.46 -35.62 -15.38
N THR A 186 19.55 -36.35 -15.60
CA THR A 186 20.88 -36.08 -15.03
C THR A 186 21.53 -34.83 -15.61
N GLU A 187 21.40 -34.59 -16.92
CA GLU A 187 21.92 -33.41 -17.61
C GLU A 187 21.16 -32.14 -17.18
N ILE A 188 19.84 -32.24 -17.02
CA ILE A 188 19.03 -31.15 -16.46
C ILE A 188 19.47 -30.84 -15.03
N LEU A 189 19.73 -31.86 -14.21
CA LEU A 189 20.23 -31.68 -12.84
C LEU A 189 21.60 -30.99 -12.85
N ASP A 190 22.52 -31.39 -13.72
CA ASP A 190 23.83 -30.75 -13.84
C ASP A 190 23.71 -29.28 -14.30
N HIS A 191 22.90 -29.03 -15.31
CA HIS A 191 22.59 -27.67 -15.78
C HIS A 191 22.02 -26.78 -14.66
N LEU A 192 21.15 -27.30 -13.80
CA LEU A 192 20.66 -26.56 -12.63
C LEU A 192 21.76 -26.29 -11.60
N LYS A 193 22.69 -27.23 -11.37
CA LYS A 193 23.87 -27.02 -10.51
C LYS A 193 24.80 -25.94 -11.09
N GLN A 194 25.01 -25.94 -12.41
CA GLN A 194 25.78 -24.91 -13.10
C GLN A 194 25.12 -23.52 -12.96
N LYS A 195 23.79 -23.44 -13.19
CA LYS A 195 22.99 -22.23 -12.97
C LYS A 195 23.09 -21.72 -11.53
N LEU A 196 23.01 -22.62 -10.54
CA LEU A 196 23.17 -22.27 -9.13
C LEU A 196 24.54 -21.65 -8.86
N LYS A 197 25.61 -22.27 -9.36
CA LYS A 197 26.99 -21.80 -9.20
C LYS A 197 27.19 -20.42 -9.84
N ALA A 198 26.64 -20.21 -11.03
CA ALA A 198 26.69 -18.93 -11.73
C ALA A 198 25.95 -17.82 -10.95
N MET A 199 24.74 -18.10 -10.46
CA MET A 199 23.95 -17.12 -9.69
C MET A 199 24.58 -16.79 -8.33
N ALA A 200 25.12 -17.79 -7.64
CA ALA A 200 25.86 -17.58 -6.39
C ALA A 200 27.12 -16.72 -6.61
N LYS A 201 27.87 -16.99 -7.68
CA LYS A 201 29.05 -16.18 -8.07
C LYS A 201 28.64 -14.74 -8.41
N LYS A 202 27.53 -14.54 -9.12
CA LYS A 202 26.98 -13.22 -9.44
C LYS A 202 26.62 -12.45 -8.16
N LEU A 203 25.93 -13.09 -7.21
CA LEU A 203 25.59 -12.49 -5.92
C LEU A 203 26.85 -12.06 -5.16
N ARG A 204 27.87 -12.92 -5.12
CA ARG A 204 29.14 -12.64 -4.45
C ARG A 204 29.82 -11.42 -5.05
N ARG A 205 29.97 -11.38 -6.38
CA ARG A 205 30.56 -10.25 -7.10
C ARG A 205 29.84 -8.94 -6.82
N TYR A 206 28.50 -8.93 -6.84
CA TYR A 206 27.74 -7.70 -6.60
C TYR A 206 27.87 -7.20 -5.17
N LYS A 207 28.00 -8.10 -4.19
CA LYS A 207 28.30 -7.72 -2.81
C LYS A 207 29.73 -7.17 -2.69
N GLU A 208 30.71 -7.83 -3.31
CA GLU A 208 32.11 -7.38 -3.32
C GLU A 208 32.26 -6.00 -3.98
N THR A 209 31.67 -5.78 -5.15
CA THR A 209 31.70 -4.49 -5.85
C THR A 209 30.93 -3.41 -5.09
N GLY A 210 29.75 -3.73 -4.55
CA GLY A 210 28.98 -2.79 -3.73
C GLY A 210 29.77 -2.33 -2.50
N ASN A 211 30.41 -3.27 -1.81
CA ASN A 211 31.25 -2.97 -0.65
C ASN A 211 32.53 -2.22 -1.04
N SER A 212 33.18 -2.59 -2.15
CA SER A 212 34.40 -1.93 -2.63
C SER A 212 34.13 -0.48 -3.05
N LEU A 213 32.98 -0.19 -3.68
CA LEU A 213 32.59 1.18 -3.99
C LEU A 213 32.28 1.98 -2.73
N LEU A 214 31.65 1.39 -1.72
CA LEU A 214 31.40 2.05 -0.44
C LEU A 214 32.70 2.35 0.33
N VAL A 215 33.67 1.44 0.33
CA VAL A 215 35.00 1.66 0.93
C VAL A 215 35.73 2.80 0.21
N ARG A 216 35.75 2.79 -1.13
CA ARG A 216 36.38 3.86 -1.93
C ARG A 216 35.74 5.23 -1.73
N LEU A 217 34.42 5.27 -1.52
CA LEU A 217 33.72 6.52 -1.20
C LEU A 217 33.98 6.98 0.24
N GLY A 218 34.12 6.05 1.18
CA GLY A 218 34.49 6.35 2.57
C GLY A 218 35.92 6.85 2.74
N ASP A 219 36.85 6.36 1.91
CA ASP A 219 38.24 6.83 1.88
C ASP A 219 38.37 8.20 1.18
N ASN A 220 37.55 8.48 0.16
CA ASN A 220 37.48 9.80 -0.48
C ASN A 220 36.83 10.88 0.41
N ALA A 221 35.87 10.52 1.28
CA ALA A 221 35.23 11.47 2.19
C ALA A 221 36.19 12.03 3.27
N LYS A 222 37.32 11.34 3.52
CA LYS A 222 38.38 11.84 4.42
C LYS A 222 39.39 12.76 3.72
N ASN A 223 39.40 12.77 2.39
CA ASN A 223 40.37 13.51 1.58
C ASN A 223 39.76 14.69 0.79
N SER A 224 38.50 15.06 1.02
CA SER A 224 37.84 16.15 0.31
C SER A 224 37.02 17.03 1.27
N ILE A 225 37.71 17.92 1.97
CA ILE A 225 37.13 19.21 2.35
C ILE A 225 37.10 20.02 1.05
N PHE A 226 35.91 20.42 0.62
CA PHE A 226 35.51 21.04 -0.67
C PHE A 226 34.93 20.10 -1.75
N ASP A 227 33.82 20.61 -2.31
CA ASP A 227 33.00 20.18 -3.45
C ASP A 227 32.10 18.95 -3.31
N VAL A 228 30.95 19.18 -2.67
CA VAL A 228 29.71 18.43 -2.90
C VAL A 228 29.19 18.77 -4.30
N GLN A 229 29.58 18.00 -5.31
CA GLN A 229 28.74 17.77 -6.47
C GLN A 229 28.25 16.33 -6.46
N VAL A 230 26.93 16.17 -6.32
CA VAL A 230 26.23 14.89 -6.40
C VAL A 230 26.36 14.37 -7.84
N VAL A 231 27.41 13.60 -8.11
CA VAL A 231 27.56 12.87 -9.36
C VAL A 231 26.53 11.75 -9.38
N LYS A 232 25.45 11.95 -10.14
CA LYS A 232 24.50 10.90 -10.51
C LYS A 232 25.28 9.72 -11.09
N SER A 233 25.14 8.55 -10.46
CA SER A 233 25.86 7.32 -10.80
C SER A 233 25.82 7.00 -12.31
N PRO A 234 26.95 6.61 -12.94
CA PRO A 234 27.00 6.26 -14.36
C PRO A 234 26.59 4.79 -14.60
N LEU A 235 25.46 4.35 -14.01
CA LEU A 235 24.91 3.00 -14.24
C LEU A 235 23.78 2.99 -15.29
N ARG A 236 23.81 3.93 -16.24
CA ARG A 236 23.05 3.86 -17.50
C ARG A 236 23.98 3.54 -18.67
N ARG A 237 24.57 2.35 -18.68
CA ARG A 237 25.06 1.70 -19.90
C ARG A 237 25.01 0.19 -19.65
N LEU A 238 24.58 -0.56 -20.66
CA LEU A 238 24.07 -1.95 -20.63
C LEU A 238 22.56 -2.10 -20.42
N ARG A 239 21.78 -1.24 -21.08
CA ARG A 239 20.40 -1.56 -21.48
C ARG A 239 20.26 -1.40 -22.99
N THR A 240 20.83 -2.31 -23.73
CA THR A 240 20.54 -2.63 -25.14
C THR A 240 21.02 -4.07 -25.36
N GLU A 241 20.29 -4.87 -26.16
CA GLU A 241 20.66 -6.21 -26.68
C GLU A 241 20.04 -7.48 -26.06
N TRP A 242 18.92 -7.43 -25.33
CA TRP A 242 18.16 -8.67 -25.01
C TRP A 242 16.66 -8.66 -25.34
N ASP A 243 16.15 -7.62 -26.03
CA ASP A 243 14.74 -7.55 -26.45
C ASP A 243 14.51 -7.71 -27.97
N LEU A 244 15.48 -8.24 -28.73
CA LEU A 244 15.39 -8.37 -30.20
C LEU A 244 15.27 -9.81 -30.75
N CYS A 245 15.04 -10.82 -29.92
CA CYS A 245 14.84 -12.21 -30.38
C CYS A 245 13.46 -12.81 -30.04
N GLY A 246 12.42 -11.98 -29.86
CA GLY A 246 11.12 -12.47 -29.36
C GLY A 246 9.88 -12.18 -30.19
N LEU A 247 9.95 -11.43 -31.30
CA LEU A 247 8.71 -10.94 -31.94
C LEU A 247 8.79 -10.81 -33.47
N ILE A 248 9.04 -11.92 -34.18
CA ILE A 248 8.67 -12.08 -35.60
C ILE A 248 8.12 -13.50 -35.80
N ALA A 249 7.03 -13.60 -36.56
CA ALA A 249 6.11 -14.75 -36.78
C ALA A 249 4.97 -14.77 -35.76
N THR A 250 3.71 -14.45 -36.05
CA THR A 250 2.89 -14.32 -37.26
C THR A 250 1.69 -13.45 -36.82
N ASP A 251 1.16 -12.50 -37.58
CA ASP A 251 0.26 -12.82 -38.68
C ASP A 251 0.07 -11.60 -39.59
N LYS A 252 0.11 -11.87 -40.89
CA LYS A 252 -0.18 -10.94 -41.96
C LYS A 252 -1.70 -10.85 -42.07
N LYS A 253 -2.27 -9.65 -42.11
CA LYS A 253 -3.38 -9.29 -43.04
C LYS A 253 -3.75 -7.83 -42.91
N ASN A 254 -3.84 -7.18 -44.07
CA ASN A 254 -4.33 -5.83 -44.35
C ASN A 254 -3.44 -4.72 -43.78
N ILE A 255 -2.82 -3.87 -44.59
CA ILE A 255 -3.48 -3.00 -45.57
C ILE A 255 -2.55 -2.77 -46.78
N LEU A 256 -3.10 -3.02 -47.98
CA LEU A 256 -2.62 -2.55 -49.27
C LEU A 256 -2.60 -1.01 -49.32
N VAL A 257 -1.53 -0.39 -49.85
CA VAL A 257 -1.46 0.34 -51.15
C VAL A 257 -2.40 1.57 -51.22
N HIS A 258 -1.94 2.81 -51.38
CA HIS A 258 -1.31 3.46 -52.55
C HIS A 258 -0.54 4.73 -52.06
N ILE A 259 0.64 5.04 -52.61
CA ILE A 259 0.86 6.16 -53.58
C ILE A 259 -0.03 7.37 -53.31
#